data_AF-A0A9D0YVF2-F1
#
_entry.id   AF-A0A9D0YVF2-F1
#
_cell.length_a   1.000
_cell.length_b   1.000
_cell.length_c   1.000
_cell.angle_alpha   90.00
_cell.angle_beta   90.00
_cell.angle_gamma   90.00
#
_symmetry.space_group_name_H-M   'P 1'
#
loop_
_entity.id
_entity.type
_entity.pdbx_description
1 polymer ?
#
loop_
_entity_poly.entity_id
_entity_poly.type
_entity_poly.pdbx_seq_one_letter_code
_entity_poly.pdbx_strand_id
1 'polypeptide(L)'
;MEFMSAREAADKWGISQRRVAVLCSENRIDNATMVGNMWIIPATAEKPMDARITRYLQRDGKKVKPFLKWAGGKGQLLSEIEKYYPFDDGKITKYAEPFVGG
;
A
#
# COMPACT_ATOMS: atom_id res chain seq x y z
N MET A 1 -22.38 27.57 -11.62
CA MET A 1 -21.53 26.49 -11.08
C MET A 1 -22.26 25.20 -11.32
N GLU A 2 -21.72 24.33 -12.16
CA GLU A 2 -22.30 23.03 -12.45
C GLU A 2 -21.87 22.05 -11.36
N PHE A 3 -22.83 21.34 -10.78
CA PHE A 3 -22.59 20.35 -9.74
C PHE A 3 -23.01 18.98 -10.23
N MET A 4 -22.30 17.96 -9.78
CA MET A 4 -22.57 16.56 -10.05
C MET A 4 -22.77 15.80 -8.74
N SER A 5 -23.58 14.76 -8.80
CA SER A 5 -23.78 13.81 -7.72
C SER A 5 -22.56 12.92 -7.52
N ALA A 6 -22.43 12.31 -6.34
CA ALA A 6 -21.40 11.30 -6.10
C ALA A 6 -21.47 10.09 -7.06
N ARG A 7 -22.64 9.83 -7.66
CA ARG A 7 -22.82 8.78 -8.68
C ARG A 7 -22.13 9.17 -10.00
N GLU A 8 -22.40 10.37 -10.48
CA GLU A 8 -21.77 10.86 -11.72
C GLU A 8 -20.25 11.03 -11.54
N ALA A 9 -19.81 11.48 -10.37
CA ALA A 9 -18.39 11.56 -10.04
C ALA A 9 -17.72 10.16 -10.02
N ALA A 10 -18.43 9.14 -9.53
CA ALA A 10 -17.96 7.76 -9.52
C ALA A 10 -17.74 7.24 -10.95
N ASP A 11 -18.71 7.49 -11.84
CA ASP A 11 -18.64 7.10 -13.25
C ASP A 11 -17.51 7.87 -13.97
N LYS A 12 -17.39 9.18 -13.73
CA LYS A 12 -16.32 10.03 -14.29
C LYS A 12 -14.91 9.60 -13.88
N TRP A 13 -14.72 9.17 -12.63
CA TRP A 13 -13.40 8.83 -12.08
C TRP A 13 -13.07 7.33 -12.11
N GLY A 14 -14.02 6.50 -12.57
CA GLY A 14 -13.88 5.04 -12.60
C GLY A 14 -13.65 4.45 -11.21
N ILE A 15 -14.35 4.94 -10.19
CA ILE A 15 -14.26 4.44 -8.80
C ILE A 15 -15.64 4.16 -8.24
N SER A 16 -15.73 3.39 -7.16
CA SER A 16 -17.04 3.13 -6.54
C SER A 16 -17.60 4.40 -5.87
N GLN A 17 -18.93 4.55 -5.87
CA GLN A 17 -19.62 5.64 -5.15
C GLN A 17 -19.23 5.70 -3.67
N ARG A 18 -19.04 4.53 -3.04
CA ARG A 18 -18.55 4.43 -1.66
C ARG A 18 -17.19 5.09 -1.51
N ARG A 19 -16.28 4.94 -2.49
CA ARG A 19 -14.97 5.59 -2.46
C ARG A 19 -15.09 7.10 -2.65
N VAL A 20 -15.98 7.57 -3.52
CA VAL A 20 -16.28 9.01 -3.67
C VAL A 20 -16.75 9.60 -2.34
N ALA A 21 -17.72 8.96 -1.67
CA ALA A 21 -18.23 9.43 -0.38
C ALA A 21 -17.13 9.51 0.69
N VAL A 22 -16.22 8.52 0.73
CA VAL A 22 -15.05 8.55 1.61
C VAL A 22 -14.15 9.76 1.29
N LEU A 23 -13.85 10.02 0.00
CA LEU A 23 -13.03 11.17 -0.40
C LEU A 23 -13.66 12.51 -0.02
N CYS A 24 -14.99 12.63 -0.13
CA CYS A 24 -15.71 13.82 0.32
C CYS A 24 -15.66 13.97 1.84
N SER A 25 -15.87 12.89 2.60
CA SER A 25 -15.80 12.91 4.07
C SER A 25 -14.39 13.19 4.60
N GLU A 26 -13.36 12.81 3.86
CA GLU A 26 -11.95 13.08 4.16
C GLU A 26 -11.54 14.52 3.76
N ASN A 27 -12.47 15.35 3.26
CA ASN A 27 -12.21 16.70 2.72
C ASN A 27 -11.11 16.73 1.64
N ARG A 28 -11.05 15.68 0.80
CA ARG A 28 -10.05 15.56 -0.27
C ARG A 28 -10.51 16.08 -1.62
N ILE A 29 -11.78 16.48 -1.70
CA ILE A 29 -12.41 17.04 -2.89
C ILE A 29 -12.91 18.43 -2.47
N ASP A 30 -12.33 19.47 -3.07
CA ASP A 30 -12.65 20.84 -2.72
C ASP A 30 -14.09 21.19 -3.06
N ASN A 31 -14.74 21.94 -2.17
CA ASN A 31 -16.13 22.40 -2.29
C ASN A 31 -17.17 21.27 -2.41
N ALA A 32 -16.81 20.03 -2.04
CA ALA A 32 -17.79 18.96 -1.87
C ALA A 32 -18.60 19.24 -0.59
N THR A 33 -19.92 19.32 -0.72
CA THR A 33 -20.82 19.55 0.42
C THR A 33 -21.92 18.51 0.47
N MET A 34 -22.39 18.22 1.67
CA MET A 34 -23.51 17.30 1.88
C MET A 34 -24.79 18.11 1.99
N VAL A 35 -25.74 17.83 1.09
CA VAL A 35 -27.07 18.45 1.10
C VAL A 35 -28.09 17.34 1.35
N GLY A 36 -28.66 17.32 2.55
CA GLY A 36 -29.49 16.22 3.03
C GLY A 36 -28.66 14.93 3.15
N ASN A 37 -29.02 13.90 2.36
CA ASN A 37 -28.33 12.60 2.32
C ASN A 37 -27.47 12.41 1.06
N MET A 38 -27.23 13.47 0.28
CA MET A 38 -26.49 13.40 -0.97
C MET A 38 -25.25 14.28 -0.94
N TRP A 39 -24.14 13.76 -1.49
CA TRP A 39 -22.94 14.53 -1.75
C TRP A 39 -23.07 15.27 -3.07
N ILE A 40 -22.85 16.59 -3.00
CA ILE A 40 -22.79 17.48 -4.14
C ILE A 40 -21.34 17.88 -4.35
N ILE A 41 -20.83 17.57 -5.54
CA ILE A 41 -19.43 17.76 -5.92
C ILE A 41 -19.43 18.71 -7.11
N PRO A 42 -18.57 19.75 -7.15
CA PRO A 42 -18.48 20.59 -8.34
C PRO A 42 -18.00 19.78 -9.55
N ALA A 43 -18.60 19.99 -10.73
CA ALA A 43 -18.24 19.26 -11.95
C ALA A 43 -16.77 19.51 -12.38
N THR A 44 -16.19 20.63 -11.94
CA THR A 44 -14.79 21.00 -12.14
C THR A 44 -13.82 20.24 -11.23
N ALA A 45 -14.28 19.49 -10.22
CA ALA A 45 -13.40 18.72 -9.36
C ALA A 45 -12.73 17.58 -10.13
N GLU A 46 -11.41 17.47 -9.92
CA GLU A 46 -10.61 16.36 -10.40
C GLU A 46 -10.47 15.27 -9.33
N LYS A 47 -10.12 14.06 -9.79
CA LYS A 47 -9.89 12.92 -8.90
C LYS A 47 -8.64 13.16 -8.06
N PRO A 48 -8.73 13.15 -6.71
CA PRO A 48 -7.56 13.36 -5.87
C PRO A 48 -6.58 12.18 -5.98
N MET A 49 -5.26 12.47 -5.89
CA MET A 49 -4.21 11.44 -5.97
C MET A 49 -4.37 10.36 -4.89
N ASP A 50 -4.38 9.07 -5.25
CA ASP A 50 -4.53 8.00 -4.26
C ASP A 50 -3.28 7.89 -3.36
N ALA A 51 -3.43 8.18 -2.06
CA ALA A 51 -2.35 8.11 -1.06
C ALA A 51 -1.78 6.69 -0.87
N ARG A 52 -2.41 5.65 -1.43
CA ARG A 52 -1.85 4.29 -1.44
C ARG A 52 -0.64 4.14 -2.37
N ILE A 53 -0.48 5.04 -3.35
CA ILE A 53 0.59 4.99 -4.36
C ILE A 53 1.97 5.29 -3.74
N THR A 54 2.03 5.92 -2.56
CA THR A 54 3.28 6.27 -1.86
C THR A 54 4.20 5.07 -1.62
N ARG A 55 3.69 3.83 -1.66
CA ARG A 55 4.54 2.63 -1.58
C ARG A 55 5.36 2.32 -2.84
N TYR A 56 4.99 2.82 -4.02
CA TYR A 56 5.61 2.41 -5.29
C TYR A 56 6.36 3.53 -6.03
N LEU A 57 6.09 4.81 -5.73
CA LEU A 57 6.74 5.95 -6.41
C LEU A 57 8.05 6.42 -5.78
N GLN A 58 8.45 5.88 -4.63
CA GLN A 58 9.80 6.09 -4.10
C GLN A 58 10.77 5.25 -4.96
N ARG A 59 11.23 5.84 -6.06
CA ARG A 59 12.40 5.40 -6.84
C ARG A 59 13.72 5.71 -6.12
N ASP A 60 13.68 6.13 -4.87
CA ASP A 60 14.86 6.08 -4.01
C ASP A 60 14.97 4.67 -3.45
N GLY A 61 16.03 3.99 -3.86
CA GLY A 61 16.32 2.58 -3.57
C GLY A 61 15.82 2.16 -2.20
N LYS A 62 14.66 1.50 -2.17
CA LYS A 62 14.10 0.91 -0.96
C LYS A 62 15.19 0.05 -0.35
N LYS A 63 15.82 0.51 0.74
CA LYS A 63 16.62 -0.35 1.61
C LYS A 63 15.66 -1.42 2.12
N VAL A 64 15.67 -2.56 1.44
CA VAL A 64 14.93 -3.74 1.83
C VAL A 64 15.42 -4.08 3.23
N LYS A 65 14.53 -3.95 4.21
CA LYS A 65 14.83 -4.37 5.58
C LYS A 65 14.60 -5.87 5.64
N PRO A 66 15.59 -6.69 6.07
CA PRO A 66 15.36 -8.11 6.21
C PRO A 66 14.29 -8.33 7.28
N PHE A 67 13.27 -9.14 6.97
CA PHE A 67 12.28 -9.59 7.93
C PHE A 67 12.13 -11.10 7.83
N LEU A 68 12.14 -11.78 8.98
CA LEU A 68 11.98 -13.22 9.05
C LEU A 68 10.48 -13.56 8.97
N LYS A 69 10.06 -14.23 7.90
CA LYS A 69 8.74 -14.87 7.81
C LYS A 69 8.91 -16.35 8.17
N TRP A 70 8.24 -16.78 9.25
CA TRP A 70 8.23 -18.17 9.66
C TRP A 70 7.10 -18.95 8.97
N ALA A 71 7.42 -20.10 8.40
CA ALA A 71 6.45 -21.15 8.08
C ALA A 71 6.95 -22.42 8.79
N GLY A 72 6.14 -22.94 9.72
CA GLY A 72 6.53 -23.96 10.69
C GLY A 72 7.19 -25.20 10.08
N GLY A 73 8.15 -25.78 10.81
CA GLY A 73 8.70 -27.12 10.58
C GLY A 73 10.16 -27.21 10.12
N LYS A 74 10.85 -26.11 9.81
CA LYS A 74 12.20 -26.16 9.19
C LYS A 74 13.40 -26.16 10.15
N GLY A 75 13.18 -26.33 11.45
CA GLY A 75 14.27 -26.34 12.45
C GLY A 75 15.28 -27.48 12.26
N GLN A 76 14.87 -28.58 11.63
CA GLN A 76 15.75 -29.73 11.36
C GLN A 76 16.86 -29.46 10.33
N LEU A 77 16.72 -28.40 9.51
CA LEU A 77 17.69 -28.05 8.47
C LEU A 77 18.73 -27.01 8.92
N LEU A 78 18.65 -26.54 10.18
CA LEU A 78 19.55 -25.50 10.69
C LEU A 78 21.02 -25.94 10.66
N SER A 79 21.29 -27.19 11.07
CA SER A 79 22.65 -27.75 11.09
C SER A 79 23.26 -27.92 9.70
N GLU A 80 22.44 -28.06 8.64
CA GLU A 80 22.91 -28.11 7.26
C GLU A 80 23.14 -26.70 6.70
N ILE A 81 22.26 -25.76 7.03
CA ILE A 81 22.35 -24.36 6.61
C ILE A 81 23.55 -23.66 7.24
N GLU A 82 23.82 -23.89 8.52
CA GLU A 82 24.94 -23.30 9.26
C GLU A 82 26.30 -23.58 8.60
N LYS A 83 26.47 -24.71 7.92
CA LYS A 83 27.71 -25.08 7.22
C LYS A 83 28.05 -24.16 6.05
N TYR A 84 27.06 -23.48 5.48
CA TYR A 84 27.24 -22.55 4.37
C TYR A 84 27.44 -21.10 4.81
N TYR A 85 27.45 -20.83 6.12
CA TYR A 85 27.68 -19.49 6.62
C TYR A 85 29.18 -19.13 6.51
N PRO A 86 29.53 -18.02 5.84
CA PRO A 86 30.92 -17.69 5.56
C PRO A 86 31.64 -17.00 6.74
N PHE A 87 31.23 -17.27 7.98
CA PHE A 87 31.73 -16.58 9.18
C PHE A 87 32.24 -17.60 10.21
N ASP A 88 33.57 -17.75 10.34
CA ASP A 88 34.21 -18.68 11.27
C ASP A 88 34.12 -18.24 12.75
N ASP A 89 33.98 -16.93 13.04
CA ASP A 89 34.08 -16.36 14.39
C ASP A 89 32.75 -16.26 15.17
N GLY A 90 31.71 -17.00 14.77
CA GLY A 90 30.57 -17.30 15.65
C GLY A 90 29.65 -16.15 16.07
N LYS A 91 29.72 -14.96 15.45
CA LYS A 91 28.75 -13.89 15.69
C LYS A 91 27.98 -13.50 14.44
N ILE A 92 26.83 -14.16 14.26
CA ILE A 92 25.82 -13.79 13.28
C ILE A 92 25.13 -12.51 13.77
N THR A 93 25.60 -11.36 13.29
CA THR A 93 24.99 -10.05 13.57
C THR A 93 23.97 -9.64 12.50
N LYS A 94 23.84 -10.45 11.43
CA LYS A 94 23.07 -10.11 10.23
C LYS A 94 22.39 -11.34 9.63
N TYR A 95 21.16 -11.15 9.17
CA TYR A 95 20.32 -12.19 8.56
C TYR A 95 20.85 -12.62 7.19
N ALA A 96 20.96 -13.93 6.98
CA ALA A 96 21.34 -14.56 5.72
C ALA A 96 20.19 -15.46 5.24
N GLU A 97 19.82 -15.38 3.96
CA GLU A 97 18.85 -16.28 3.30
C GLU A 97 19.62 -17.24 2.40
N PRO A 98 19.87 -18.49 2.81
CA PRO A 98 20.23 -19.52 1.87
C PRO A 98 18.95 -19.87 1.11
N PHE A 99 18.81 -19.31 -0.09
CA PHE A 99 17.80 -19.79 -1.03
C PHE A 99 18.15 -21.23 -1.37
N VAL A 100 17.40 -22.19 -0.82
CA VAL A 100 17.35 -23.56 -1.34
C VAL A 100 15.92 -23.78 -1.83
N GLY A 101 15.70 -23.51 -3.11
CA GLY A 101 14.43 -23.81 -3.78
C GLY A 101 14.35 -23.18 -5.18
N GLY A 102 14.10 -24.03 -6.19
CA GLY A 102 13.54 -23.62 -7.47
C GLY A 102 12.04 -23.35 -7.40
#